data_AF-A0A651E0R1-F1
#
_entry.id   AF-A0A651E0R1-F1
#
_cell.length_a   1.000
_cell.length_b   1.000
_cell.length_c   1.000
_cell.angle_alpha   90.00
_cell.angle_beta   90.00
_cell.angle_gamma   90.00
#
_symmetry.space_group_name_H-M   'P 1'
#
loop_
_entity.id
_entity.type
_entity.pdbx_description
1 polymer ?
#
loop_
_entity_poly.entity_id
_entity_poly.type
_entity_poly.pdbx_seq_one_letter_code
_entity_poly.pdbx_strand_id
1 'polypeptide(L)'
;MTDSHDAINLDPAPSVNPERDNDPPMLPIELAQSSAARSLDPKLDPSPEISDSHLDQPDLFLPDTILAAEQGIPTALGGLWYLVNLLVLLDWPGRSPLLTPWHQVLALAQVLRPDCPPDPVWGLLAAIAGDPPPANLLQSWQADIHGQVLTYLEGRFEQPAAIADYILEPAILYLTRTHVDVVFSLDQIRLELRMAGLDQDPGWVPELARAIAFHYE
;
A
#
# COMPACT_ATOMS: atom_id res chain seq x y z
N MET A 1 -67.89 13.14 22.89
CA MET A 1 -68.72 12.42 23.88
C MET A 1 -68.47 10.95 23.61
N THR A 2 -67.63 10.20 24.31
CA THR A 2 -67.20 10.11 25.73
C THR A 2 -65.73 9.61 25.72
N ASP A 3 -64.72 10.26 26.28
CA ASP A 3 -64.27 10.43 27.68
C ASP A 3 -64.05 9.17 28.56
N SER A 4 -63.03 9.28 29.42
CA SER A 4 -62.49 8.39 30.50
C SER A 4 -61.33 7.45 30.11
N HIS A 5 -60.05 7.70 30.46
CA HIS A 5 -59.33 7.82 31.76
C HIS A 5 -59.23 6.54 32.59
N ASP A 6 -57.99 6.01 32.71
CA ASP A 6 -57.29 5.58 33.95
C ASP A 6 -55.91 5.01 33.53
N ALA A 7 -54.72 5.56 33.86
CA ALA A 7 -54.08 5.89 35.14
C ALA A 7 -53.34 4.70 35.83
N ILE A 8 -52.05 4.58 35.48
CA ILE A 8 -50.82 4.41 36.31
C ILE A 8 -50.79 3.38 37.48
N ASN A 9 -49.79 2.47 37.44
CA ASN A 9 -48.99 2.04 38.61
C ASN A 9 -47.66 1.42 38.09
N LEU A 10 -46.48 2.06 38.06
CA LEU A 10 -45.53 2.47 39.11
C LEU A 10 -44.97 1.35 40.03
N ASP A 11 -43.68 1.08 39.78
CA ASP A 11 -42.58 0.66 40.69
C ASP A 11 -42.42 -0.81 41.16
N PRO A 12 -41.19 -1.24 41.56
CA PRO A 12 -39.95 -0.48 41.72
C PRO A 12 -38.68 -1.05 41.04
N ALA A 13 -37.70 -0.17 40.84
CA ALA A 13 -36.29 -0.50 40.71
C ALA A 13 -35.69 -1.03 42.03
N PRO A 14 -34.70 -1.92 42.02
CA PRO A 14 -33.79 -2.06 43.16
C PRO A 14 -32.63 -1.06 43.03
N SER A 15 -32.62 -0.13 43.97
CA SER A 15 -31.52 0.80 44.25
C SER A 15 -30.50 0.18 45.22
N VAL A 16 -29.21 0.40 44.91
CA VAL A 16 -28.13 0.77 45.87
C VAL A 16 -27.51 -0.40 46.67
N ASN A 17 -26.19 -0.65 46.69
CA ASN A 17 -25.08 0.23 47.12
C ASN A 17 -23.68 -0.34 46.66
N PRO A 18 -22.54 0.32 46.95
CA PRO A 18 -21.37 0.44 46.07
C PRO A 18 -20.18 -0.34 46.67
N GLU A 19 -18.96 -0.04 46.23
CA GLU A 19 -17.68 -0.57 46.73
C GLU A 19 -17.26 -1.92 46.16
N ARG A 20 -16.43 -1.85 45.11
CA ARG A 20 -15.26 -2.71 44.93
C ARG A 20 -14.30 -2.05 43.96
N ASP A 21 -13.51 -1.15 44.53
CA ASP A 21 -12.06 -1.20 44.50
C ASP A 21 -11.47 -2.07 43.36
N ASN A 22 -11.05 -1.40 42.28
CA ASN A 22 -10.23 -1.97 41.22
C ASN A 22 -9.27 -0.86 40.74
N ASP A 23 -8.43 -0.38 41.67
CA ASP A 23 -7.16 0.22 41.28
C ASP A 23 -6.22 -0.90 40.80
N PRO A 24 -5.46 -0.70 39.70
CA PRO A 24 -4.47 -1.65 39.25
C PRO A 24 -3.31 -1.72 40.27
N PRO A 25 -2.73 -2.91 40.54
CA PRO A 25 -1.66 -3.01 41.52
C PRO A 25 -0.39 -2.31 41.03
N MET A 26 0.02 -1.29 41.78
CA MET A 26 1.36 -0.70 41.74
C MET A 26 2.41 -1.78 42.01
N LEU A 27 3.33 -1.98 41.07
CA LEU A 27 4.50 -2.83 41.27
C LEU A 27 5.48 -2.17 42.26
N PRO A 28 6.02 -2.90 43.25
CA PRO A 28 7.02 -2.35 44.15
C PRO A 28 8.35 -2.11 43.42
N ILE A 29 8.88 -0.88 43.52
CA ILE A 29 10.27 -0.57 43.20
C ILE A 29 11.11 -1.03 44.41
N GLU A 30 11.72 -2.21 44.32
CA GLU A 30 12.79 -2.60 45.24
C GLU A 30 14.16 -2.33 44.63
N LEU A 31 14.88 -1.40 45.27
CA LEU A 31 16.33 -1.33 45.26
C LEU A 31 16.90 -2.64 45.82
N ALA A 32 17.63 -3.39 45.01
CA ALA A 32 18.57 -4.39 45.50
C ALA A 32 19.93 -4.15 44.85
N GLN A 33 20.77 -3.42 45.58
CA GLN A 33 22.21 -3.49 45.47
C GLN A 33 22.66 -4.91 45.82
N SER A 34 23.42 -5.57 44.96
CA SER A 34 24.50 -6.45 45.44
C SER A 34 25.58 -6.62 44.39
N SER A 35 26.71 -6.03 44.72
CA SER A 35 28.03 -6.21 44.15
C SER A 35 28.49 -7.67 44.28
N ALA A 36 29.11 -8.20 43.22
CA ALA A 36 30.15 -9.22 43.33
C ALA A 36 31.19 -8.97 42.24
N ALA A 37 32.29 -8.37 42.68
CA ALA A 37 33.47 -8.03 41.89
C ALA A 37 34.17 -9.29 41.33
N ARG A 38 34.58 -9.22 40.06
CA ARG A 38 35.81 -9.85 39.60
C ARG A 38 36.59 -8.87 38.74
N SER A 39 37.73 -8.49 39.31
CA SER A 39 38.81 -7.66 38.76
C SER A 39 39.45 -8.30 37.54
N LEU A 40 39.61 -7.55 36.45
CA LEU A 40 40.67 -7.73 35.45
C LEU A 40 41.03 -6.34 34.87
N ASP A 41 42.32 -6.05 34.86
CA ASP A 41 42.97 -4.81 34.43
C ASP A 41 42.62 -4.38 32.98
N PRO A 42 42.59 -3.07 32.66
CA PRO A 42 42.39 -2.60 31.30
C PRO A 42 43.74 -2.60 30.58
N LYS A 43 43.98 -3.61 29.74
CA LYS A 43 44.98 -3.50 28.69
C LYS A 43 44.34 -2.77 27.52
N LEU A 44 44.70 -1.49 27.34
CA LEU A 44 44.45 -0.76 26.10
C LEU A 44 45.11 -1.53 24.95
N ASP A 45 44.29 -2.07 24.06
CA ASP A 45 44.68 -2.35 22.67
C ASP A 45 43.74 -1.56 21.75
N PRO A 46 44.26 -1.02 20.64
CA PRO A 46 43.63 0.04 19.87
C PRO A 46 42.38 -0.46 19.12
N SER A 47 41.43 0.46 18.98
CA SER A 47 40.22 0.34 18.16
C SER A 47 40.49 -0.39 16.84
N PRO A 48 39.57 -1.26 16.37
CA PRO A 48 39.59 -1.64 14.98
C PRO A 48 39.34 -0.37 14.17
N GLU A 49 40.34 0.06 13.40
CA GLU A 49 40.15 0.99 12.30
C GLU A 49 39.05 0.41 11.42
N ILE A 50 37.83 0.95 11.55
CA ILE A 50 36.82 0.80 10.52
C ILE A 50 37.40 1.54 9.34
N SER A 51 37.96 0.76 8.42
CA SER A 51 38.48 1.25 7.17
C SER A 51 37.32 1.91 6.41
N ASP A 52 37.30 3.25 6.43
CA ASP A 52 36.40 4.14 5.67
C ASP A 52 36.71 4.06 4.15
N SER A 53 36.76 2.85 3.60
CA SER A 53 37.08 2.61 2.18
C SER A 53 36.10 1.66 1.49
N HIS A 54 34.82 1.72 1.87
CA HIS A 54 33.76 0.99 1.18
C HIS A 54 32.49 1.82 0.90
N LEU A 55 32.62 3.14 0.74
CA LEU A 55 31.55 4.04 0.29
C LEU A 55 31.65 4.43 -1.19
N ASP A 56 32.44 3.70 -1.99
CA ASP A 56 32.69 4.04 -3.39
C ASP A 56 32.78 2.79 -4.28
N GLN A 57 31.78 1.91 -4.19
CA GLN A 57 31.55 0.93 -5.26
C GLN A 57 30.38 1.40 -6.12
N PRO A 58 30.64 1.92 -7.34
CA PRO A 58 29.60 2.16 -8.31
C PRO A 58 29.32 0.85 -9.05
N ASP A 59 28.66 -0.10 -8.39
CA ASP A 59 28.25 -1.35 -9.02
C ASP A 59 26.75 -1.57 -8.83
N LEU A 60 26.00 -1.13 -9.84
CA LEU A 60 25.17 -1.98 -10.69
C LEU A 60 24.64 -1.05 -11.79
N PHE A 61 25.04 -1.30 -13.04
CA PHE A 61 24.42 -0.67 -14.20
C PHE A 61 22.92 -0.99 -14.17
N LEU A 62 22.14 -0.05 -13.63
CA LEU A 62 20.70 -0.07 -13.75
C LEU A 62 20.39 0.12 -15.24
N PRO A 63 19.48 -0.65 -15.84
CA PRO A 63 19.13 -0.48 -17.24
C PRO A 63 18.72 0.97 -17.49
N ASP A 64 19.00 1.49 -18.69
CA ASP A 64 18.75 2.89 -19.10
C ASP A 64 17.35 3.41 -18.71
N THR A 65 16.38 2.50 -18.58
CA THR A 65 15.01 2.73 -18.13
C THR A 65 14.87 3.26 -16.69
N ILE A 66 15.69 2.84 -15.72
CA ILE A 66 15.57 3.34 -14.33
C ILE A 66 16.20 4.74 -14.21
N LEU A 67 17.33 4.97 -14.88
CA LEU A 67 17.94 6.30 -14.93
C LEU A 67 17.05 7.30 -15.70
N ALA A 68 16.40 6.87 -16.79
CA ALA A 68 15.40 7.66 -17.48
C ALA A 68 14.17 7.95 -16.62
N ALA A 69 13.80 7.03 -15.72
CA ALA A 69 12.69 7.24 -14.80
C ALA A 69 12.99 8.29 -13.72
N GLU A 70 14.25 8.50 -13.32
CA GLU A 70 14.60 9.64 -12.45
C GLU A 70 14.41 10.99 -13.16
N GLN A 71 14.47 11.01 -14.49
CA GLN A 71 14.25 12.21 -15.33
C GLN A 71 12.79 12.39 -15.75
N GLY A 72 11.93 11.42 -15.43
CA GLY A 72 10.53 11.40 -15.84
C GLY A 72 10.33 10.64 -17.15
N ILE A 73 9.50 9.60 -17.10
CA ILE A 73 9.06 8.85 -18.28
C ILE A 73 7.63 9.28 -18.63
N PRO A 74 7.40 9.90 -19.80
CA PRO A 74 6.04 10.11 -20.27
C PRO A 74 5.41 8.76 -20.62
N THR A 75 4.18 8.55 -20.16
CA THR A 75 3.36 7.37 -20.44
C THR A 75 1.96 7.80 -20.86
N ALA A 76 1.35 7.05 -21.78
CA ALA A 76 -0.07 7.13 -22.09
C ALA A 76 -0.92 6.23 -21.16
N LEU A 77 -0.30 5.58 -20.19
CA LEU A 77 -0.90 4.58 -19.31
C LEU A 77 -0.71 4.91 -17.83
N GLY A 78 -0.75 6.20 -17.48
CA GLY A 78 -0.54 6.68 -16.11
C GLY A 78 -1.57 6.11 -15.13
N GLY A 79 -2.81 5.92 -15.59
CA GLY A 79 -3.88 5.36 -14.77
C GLY A 79 -3.69 3.90 -14.37
N LEU A 80 -2.68 3.19 -14.88
CA LEU A 80 -2.26 1.90 -14.34
C LEU A 80 -1.99 1.96 -12.84
N TRP A 81 -1.53 3.10 -12.32
CA TRP A 81 -1.18 3.25 -10.92
C TRP A 81 -2.39 3.35 -10.00
N TYR A 82 -3.57 3.72 -10.51
CA TYR A 82 -4.82 3.57 -9.76
C TYR A 82 -5.10 2.10 -9.38
N LEU A 83 -4.56 1.14 -10.13
CA LEU A 83 -4.69 -0.29 -9.83
C LEU A 83 -3.87 -0.72 -8.60
N VAL A 84 -2.86 0.05 -8.19
CA VAL A 84 -2.18 -0.18 -6.92
C VAL A 84 -3.14 0.03 -5.76
N ASN A 85 -3.91 1.12 -5.77
CA ASN A 85 -4.95 1.34 -4.77
C ASN A 85 -6.01 0.25 -4.82
N LEU A 86 -6.40 -0.21 -6.01
CA LEU A 86 -7.32 -1.34 -6.12
C LEU A 86 -6.76 -2.60 -5.43
N LEU A 87 -5.48 -2.93 -5.62
CA LEU A 87 -4.84 -4.05 -4.93
C LEU A 87 -4.87 -3.85 -3.41
N VAL A 88 -4.46 -2.68 -2.93
CA VAL A 88 -4.38 -2.35 -1.49
C VAL A 88 -5.77 -2.41 -0.85
N LEU A 89 -6.79 -1.83 -1.49
CA LEU A 89 -8.17 -1.78 -0.98
C LEU A 89 -8.83 -3.17 -0.96
N LEU A 90 -8.37 -4.08 -1.81
CA LEU A 90 -8.81 -5.47 -1.83
C LEU A 90 -7.96 -6.39 -0.93
N ASP A 91 -6.93 -5.85 -0.27
CA ASP A 91 -6.00 -6.59 0.60
C ASP A 91 -5.30 -7.73 -0.16
N TRP A 92 -4.86 -7.45 -1.39
CA TRP A 92 -4.22 -8.42 -2.28
C TRP A 92 -2.70 -8.48 -2.27
N PRO A 93 -1.96 -7.39 -1.96
CA PRO A 93 -0.51 -7.48 -1.83
C PRO A 93 -0.14 -8.61 -0.86
N GLY A 94 0.73 -9.52 -1.30
CA GLY A 94 1.16 -10.67 -0.50
C GLY A 94 0.22 -11.88 -0.47
N ARG A 95 -0.98 -11.85 -1.10
CA ARG A 95 -1.88 -13.02 -1.15
C ARG A 95 -1.34 -14.20 -1.95
N SER A 96 -0.51 -13.94 -2.96
CA SER A 96 0.11 -14.97 -3.78
C SER A 96 1.61 -15.00 -3.53
N PRO A 97 2.17 -16.12 -3.05
CA PRO A 97 3.63 -16.25 -2.94
C PRO A 97 4.30 -16.43 -4.31
N LEU A 98 3.52 -16.70 -5.36
CA LEU A 98 4.02 -16.99 -6.71
C LEU A 98 3.92 -15.78 -7.65
N LEU A 99 3.18 -14.74 -7.28
CA LEU A 99 3.03 -13.51 -8.07
C LEU A 99 3.40 -12.31 -7.21
N THR A 100 4.46 -11.60 -7.59
CA THR A 100 4.77 -10.29 -7.00
C THR A 100 3.60 -9.32 -7.21
N PRO A 101 3.39 -8.33 -6.35
CA PRO A 101 2.30 -7.37 -6.55
C PRO A 101 2.40 -6.60 -7.88
N TRP A 102 3.60 -6.39 -8.42
CA TRP A 102 3.78 -5.79 -9.74
C TRP A 102 3.23 -6.68 -10.87
N HIS A 103 3.38 -8.01 -10.77
CA HIS A 103 2.71 -8.93 -11.69
C HIS A 103 1.19 -8.87 -11.55
N GLN A 104 0.67 -8.60 -10.36
CA GLN A 104 -0.76 -8.47 -10.11
C GLN A 104 -1.32 -7.17 -10.74
N VAL A 105 -0.59 -6.05 -10.68
CA VAL A 105 -0.94 -4.81 -11.39
C VAL A 105 -1.00 -5.05 -12.90
N LEU A 106 0.01 -5.71 -13.47
CA LEU A 106 0.04 -6.09 -14.89
C LEU A 106 -1.15 -6.98 -15.27
N ALA A 107 -1.45 -7.98 -14.43
CA ALA A 107 -2.58 -8.88 -14.66
C ALA A 107 -3.93 -8.17 -14.59
N LEU A 108 -4.10 -7.23 -13.66
CA LEU A 108 -5.28 -6.39 -13.54
C LEU A 108 -5.47 -5.52 -14.78
N ALA A 109 -4.39 -4.88 -15.25
CA ALA A 109 -4.44 -4.07 -16.45
C ALA A 109 -4.90 -4.87 -17.67
N GLN A 110 -4.37 -6.09 -17.85
CA GLN A 110 -4.78 -6.98 -18.94
C GLN A 110 -6.24 -7.42 -18.84
N VAL A 111 -6.76 -7.62 -17.63
CA VAL A 111 -8.16 -7.99 -17.40
C VAL A 111 -9.10 -6.81 -17.69
N LEU A 112 -8.75 -5.62 -17.23
CA LEU A 112 -9.58 -4.41 -17.37
C LEU A 112 -9.46 -3.77 -18.74
N ARG A 113 -8.29 -3.89 -19.39
CA ARG A 113 -7.97 -3.28 -20.67
C ARG A 113 -7.00 -4.18 -21.47
N PRO A 114 -7.49 -5.23 -22.14
CA PRO A 114 -6.64 -6.17 -22.89
C PRO A 114 -6.00 -5.54 -24.14
N ASP A 115 -6.51 -4.40 -24.61
CA ASP A 115 -6.12 -3.70 -25.84
C ASP A 115 -5.18 -2.51 -25.58
N CYS A 116 -4.47 -2.47 -24.45
CA CYS A 116 -3.56 -1.36 -24.15
C CYS A 116 -2.48 -1.18 -25.24
N PRO A 117 -2.17 0.07 -25.61
CA PRO A 117 -1.12 0.37 -26.58
C PRO A 117 0.29 0.00 -26.06
N PRO A 118 1.27 -0.17 -26.98
CA PRO A 118 2.68 -0.17 -26.61
C PRO A 118 3.06 1.14 -25.92
N ASP A 119 3.76 1.04 -24.80
CA ASP A 119 4.09 2.17 -23.94
C ASP A 119 5.37 1.87 -23.13
N PRO A 120 6.23 2.87 -22.82
CA PRO A 120 7.43 2.66 -22.02
C PRO A 120 7.17 2.08 -20.61
N VAL A 121 5.98 2.29 -20.03
CA VAL A 121 5.63 1.77 -18.70
C VAL A 121 5.72 0.24 -18.63
N TRP A 122 5.50 -0.47 -19.73
CA TRP A 122 5.58 -1.94 -19.75
C TRP A 122 7.00 -2.43 -19.47
N GLY A 123 8.01 -1.75 -20.03
CA GLY A 123 9.41 -2.05 -19.77
C GLY A 123 9.79 -1.74 -18.32
N LEU A 124 9.26 -0.63 -17.78
CA LEU A 124 9.45 -0.26 -16.37
C LEU A 124 8.86 -1.31 -15.42
N LEU A 125 7.61 -1.72 -15.66
CA LEU A 125 6.92 -2.74 -14.87
C LEU A 125 7.62 -4.08 -14.93
N ALA A 126 8.04 -4.52 -16.11
CA ALA A 126 8.78 -5.77 -16.24
C ALA A 126 10.10 -5.71 -15.46
N ALA A 127 10.82 -4.58 -15.51
CA ALA A 127 12.07 -4.41 -14.78
C ALA A 127 11.88 -4.48 -13.25
N ILE A 128 10.80 -3.90 -12.70
CA ILE A 128 10.53 -3.93 -11.25
C ILE A 128 9.80 -5.21 -10.80
N ALA A 129 9.04 -5.87 -11.67
CA ALA A 129 8.34 -7.11 -11.37
C ALA A 129 9.28 -8.31 -11.34
N GLY A 130 10.33 -8.28 -12.18
CA GLY A 130 11.30 -9.37 -12.35
C GLY A 130 10.89 -10.34 -13.45
N ASP A 131 11.30 -11.59 -13.31
CA ASP A 131 11.02 -12.63 -14.30
C ASP A 131 9.51 -12.88 -14.44
N PRO A 132 8.99 -12.98 -15.69
CA PRO A 132 7.57 -13.16 -15.91
C PRO A 132 7.09 -14.51 -15.35
N PRO A 133 5.92 -14.55 -14.70
CA PRO A 133 5.37 -15.79 -14.16
C PRO A 133 4.91 -16.72 -15.30
N PRO A 134 4.76 -18.02 -15.02
CA PRO A 134 4.15 -18.95 -15.96
C PRO A 134 2.76 -18.48 -16.41
N ALA A 135 2.49 -18.53 -17.71
CA ALA A 135 1.24 -18.01 -18.29
C ALA A 135 -0.02 -18.66 -17.68
N ASN A 136 0.04 -19.95 -17.35
CA ASN A 136 -1.07 -20.66 -16.71
C ASN A 136 -1.38 -20.16 -15.30
N LEU A 137 -0.35 -19.77 -14.54
CA LEU A 137 -0.51 -19.18 -13.20
C LEU A 137 -1.16 -17.80 -13.29
N LEU A 138 -0.75 -17.00 -14.28
CA LEU A 138 -1.33 -15.69 -14.53
C LEU A 138 -2.81 -15.81 -14.91
N GLN A 139 -3.14 -16.73 -15.84
CA GLN A 139 -4.51 -16.97 -16.29
C GLN A 139 -5.41 -17.47 -15.16
N SER A 140 -4.94 -18.38 -14.31
CA SER A 140 -5.73 -18.84 -13.15
C SER A 140 -6.00 -17.70 -12.19
N TRP A 141 -4.97 -16.90 -11.88
CA TRP A 141 -5.14 -15.75 -10.99
C TRP A 141 -6.13 -14.73 -11.54
N GLN A 142 -6.03 -14.40 -12.83
CA GLN A 142 -6.98 -13.51 -13.52
C GLN A 142 -8.42 -14.01 -13.43
N ALA A 143 -8.66 -15.31 -13.61
CA ALA A 143 -9.98 -15.90 -13.47
C ALA A 143 -10.52 -15.78 -12.04
N ASP A 144 -9.67 -15.97 -11.03
CA ASP A 144 -10.04 -15.92 -9.61
C ASP A 144 -10.35 -14.49 -9.12
N ILE A 145 -9.64 -13.50 -9.65
CA ILE A 145 -9.78 -12.10 -9.20
C ILE A 145 -10.89 -11.32 -9.92
N HIS A 146 -11.24 -11.71 -11.15
CA HIS A 146 -12.15 -10.95 -12.01
C HIS A 146 -13.47 -10.56 -11.32
N GLY A 147 -14.13 -11.52 -10.66
CA GLY A 147 -15.40 -11.26 -9.97
C GLY A 147 -15.27 -10.29 -8.79
N GLN A 148 -14.16 -10.32 -8.07
CA GLN A 148 -13.91 -9.42 -6.94
C GLN A 148 -13.65 -7.99 -7.41
N VAL A 149 -12.88 -7.82 -8.50
CA VAL A 149 -12.67 -6.50 -9.12
C VAL A 149 -13.99 -5.90 -9.56
N LEU A 150 -14.80 -6.65 -10.31
CA LEU A 150 -16.10 -6.16 -10.78
C LEU A 150 -17.01 -5.77 -9.62
N THR A 151 -17.12 -6.61 -8.59
CA THR A 151 -17.92 -6.32 -7.40
C THR A 151 -17.47 -5.01 -6.72
N TYR A 152 -16.15 -4.79 -6.61
CA TYR A 152 -15.61 -3.56 -6.03
C TYR A 152 -15.97 -2.33 -6.85
N LEU A 153 -15.80 -2.42 -8.18
CA LEU A 153 -16.05 -1.32 -9.10
C LEU A 153 -17.55 -1.00 -9.19
N GLU A 154 -18.42 -2.00 -9.30
CA GLU A 154 -19.88 -1.85 -9.29
C GLU A 154 -20.40 -1.19 -8.01
N GLY A 155 -19.72 -1.40 -6.89
CA GLY A 155 -20.08 -0.77 -5.62
C GLY A 155 -19.63 0.69 -5.47
N ARG A 156 -18.79 1.22 -6.36
CA ARG A 156 -18.12 2.54 -6.21
C ARG A 156 -18.18 3.44 -7.43
N PHE A 157 -18.41 2.88 -8.61
CA PHE A 157 -18.51 3.60 -9.87
C PHE A 157 -19.94 3.53 -10.38
N GLU A 158 -20.47 4.64 -10.87
CA GLU A 158 -21.72 4.62 -11.64
C GLU A 158 -21.54 3.83 -12.94
N GLN A 159 -20.37 3.94 -13.56
CA GLN A 159 -19.98 3.22 -14.77
C GLN A 159 -18.67 2.47 -14.54
N PRO A 160 -18.70 1.23 -14.04
CA PRO A 160 -17.50 0.43 -13.74
C PRO A 160 -16.52 0.29 -14.91
N ALA A 161 -17.04 0.25 -16.14
CA ALA A 161 -16.22 0.16 -17.35
C ALA A 161 -15.34 1.40 -17.59
N ALA A 162 -15.67 2.56 -17.00
CA ALA A 162 -14.88 3.79 -17.16
C ALA A 162 -13.45 3.65 -16.64
N ILE A 163 -13.18 2.72 -15.70
CA ILE A 163 -11.81 2.44 -15.23
C ILE A 163 -10.88 2.06 -16.38
N ALA A 164 -11.40 1.39 -17.40
CA ALA A 164 -10.63 0.97 -18.57
C ALA A 164 -10.16 2.19 -19.38
N ASP A 165 -10.93 3.28 -19.41
CA ASP A 165 -10.54 4.52 -20.06
C ASP A 165 -9.59 5.34 -19.17
N TYR A 166 -9.77 5.33 -17.85
CA TYR A 166 -8.86 6.00 -16.92
C TYR A 166 -7.46 5.38 -16.92
N ILE A 167 -7.32 4.08 -17.20
CA ILE A 167 -6.01 3.45 -17.41
C ILE A 167 -5.21 4.16 -18.52
N LEU A 168 -5.88 4.69 -19.55
CA LEU A 168 -5.27 5.36 -20.70
C LEU A 168 -5.00 6.86 -20.46
N GLU A 169 -5.15 7.34 -19.23
CA GLU A 169 -4.81 8.72 -18.90
C GLU A 169 -3.29 8.92 -18.94
N PRO A 170 -2.78 9.91 -19.69
CA PRO A 170 -1.36 10.16 -19.77
C PRO A 170 -0.81 10.71 -18.45
N ALA A 171 0.44 10.41 -18.15
CA ALA A 171 1.16 10.91 -16.98
C ALA A 171 2.67 11.01 -17.25
N ILE A 172 3.39 11.66 -16.34
CA ILE A 172 4.84 11.55 -16.22
C ILE A 172 5.14 10.69 -14.98
N LEU A 173 5.94 9.65 -15.17
CA LEU A 173 6.36 8.75 -14.10
C LEU A 173 7.78 9.07 -13.66
N TYR A 174 7.95 9.34 -12.37
CA TYR A 174 9.27 9.35 -11.74
C TYR A 174 9.44 8.07 -10.91
N LEU A 175 10.51 7.33 -11.17
CA LEU A 175 10.84 6.13 -10.38
C LEU A 175 12.24 6.28 -9.81
N THR A 176 12.35 6.04 -8.51
CA THR A 176 13.64 5.87 -7.82
C THR A 176 13.73 4.48 -7.20
N ARG A 177 14.81 4.24 -6.44
CA ARG A 177 14.96 3.02 -5.65
C ARG A 177 13.88 2.86 -4.57
N THR A 178 13.14 3.89 -4.18
CA THR A 178 12.14 3.77 -3.09
C THR A 178 10.83 4.49 -3.38
N HIS A 179 10.73 5.29 -4.43
CA HIS A 179 9.54 6.09 -4.74
C HIS A 179 9.06 5.84 -6.16
N VAL A 180 7.74 5.92 -6.34
CA VAL A 180 7.05 6.10 -7.63
C VAL A 180 6.19 7.35 -7.49
N ASP A 181 6.48 8.37 -8.26
CA ASP A 181 5.65 9.56 -8.36
C ASP A 181 4.94 9.57 -9.70
N VAL A 182 3.64 9.81 -9.66
CA VAL A 182 2.74 9.77 -10.82
C VAL A 182 2.18 11.17 -11.01
N VAL A 183 2.69 11.88 -12.01
CA VAL A 183 2.29 13.27 -12.25
C VAL A 183 1.28 13.32 -13.38
N PHE A 184 0.04 13.65 -13.03
CA PHE A 184 -1.06 13.94 -13.94
C PHE A 184 -1.25 15.45 -14.09
N SER A 185 -1.91 15.87 -15.17
CA SER A 185 -2.39 17.24 -15.31
C SER A 185 -3.57 17.52 -14.37
N LEU A 186 -3.70 18.75 -13.86
CA LEU A 186 -4.82 19.18 -13.00
C LEU A 186 -6.21 18.91 -13.59
N ASP A 187 -6.37 18.94 -14.91
CA ASP A 187 -7.64 18.66 -15.59
C ASP A 187 -8.02 17.17 -15.64
N GLN A 188 -7.12 16.28 -15.22
CA GLN A 188 -7.34 14.84 -15.13
C GLN A 188 -7.90 14.40 -13.76
N ILE A 189 -8.15 15.32 -12.83
CA ILE A 189 -8.82 14.97 -11.56
C ILE A 189 -10.24 14.45 -11.84
N ARG A 190 -10.51 13.20 -11.46
CA ARG A 190 -11.84 12.56 -11.58
C ARG A 190 -12.48 12.39 -10.21
N LEU A 191 -13.68 12.96 -10.03
CA LEU A 191 -14.43 12.82 -8.78
C LEU A 191 -14.75 11.35 -8.46
N GLU A 192 -15.03 10.53 -9.47
CA GLU A 192 -15.32 9.11 -9.30
C GLU A 192 -14.12 8.34 -8.75
N LEU A 193 -12.91 8.58 -9.29
CA LEU A 193 -11.67 7.98 -8.76
C LEU A 193 -11.42 8.42 -7.32
N ARG A 194 -11.63 9.71 -7.03
CA ARG A 194 -11.50 10.28 -5.67
C ARG A 194 -12.43 9.64 -4.67
N MET A 195 -13.72 9.51 -5.03
CA MET A 195 -14.73 8.89 -4.17
C MET A 195 -14.50 7.39 -3.99
N ALA A 196 -13.98 6.72 -5.03
CA ALA A 196 -13.58 5.32 -4.95
C ALA A 196 -12.25 5.08 -4.22
N GLY A 197 -11.52 6.15 -3.88
CA GLY A 197 -10.21 6.09 -3.23
C GLY A 197 -9.08 5.60 -4.14
N LEU A 198 -9.28 5.55 -5.46
CA LEU A 198 -8.30 5.00 -6.39
C LEU A 198 -7.17 5.98 -6.76
N ASP A 199 -7.37 7.28 -6.54
CA ASP A 199 -6.37 8.34 -6.80
C ASP A 199 -5.68 8.86 -5.53
N GLN A 200 -5.84 8.15 -4.40
CA GLN A 200 -5.23 8.54 -3.13
C GLN A 200 -3.77 8.07 -3.07
N ASP A 201 -2.90 8.83 -2.42
CA ASP A 201 -1.52 8.39 -2.18
C ASP A 201 -1.52 7.10 -1.35
N PRO A 202 -1.08 5.95 -1.90
CA PRO A 202 -0.94 4.73 -1.10
C PRO A 202 0.14 4.91 -0.02
N GLY A 203 1.08 5.85 -0.23
CA GLY A 203 2.25 5.98 0.60
C GLY A 203 3.14 4.76 0.46
N TRP A 204 3.80 4.35 1.56
CA TRP A 204 4.63 3.15 1.56
C TRP A 204 3.79 1.88 1.51
N VAL A 205 3.96 1.09 0.43
CA VAL A 205 3.37 -0.24 0.31
C VAL A 205 4.47 -1.30 0.46
N PRO A 206 4.55 -2.01 1.61
CA PRO A 206 5.66 -2.91 1.92
C PRO A 206 5.93 -3.98 0.87
N GLU A 207 4.89 -4.60 0.33
CA GLU A 207 4.98 -5.70 -0.63
C GLU A 207 5.45 -5.22 -2.00
N LEU A 208 5.28 -3.93 -2.32
CA LEU A 208 5.83 -3.29 -3.51
C LEU A 208 7.23 -2.69 -3.26
N ALA A 209 7.67 -2.63 -1.99
CA ALA A 209 8.90 -2.00 -1.54
C ALA A 209 9.07 -0.57 -2.08
N ARG A 210 7.96 0.18 -2.19
CA ARG A 210 7.91 1.53 -2.74
C ARG A 210 6.91 2.41 -2.00
N ALA A 211 7.25 3.68 -1.84
CA ALA A 211 6.31 4.75 -1.59
C ALA A 211 5.73 5.22 -2.93
N ILE A 212 4.41 5.36 -2.99
CA ILE A 212 3.70 5.75 -4.22
C ILE A 212 2.89 7.01 -3.91
N ALA A 213 2.95 8.00 -4.81
CA ALA A 213 2.22 9.25 -4.68
C ALA A 213 1.70 9.74 -6.04
N PHE A 214 0.53 10.37 -6.00
CA PHE A 214 -0.15 10.98 -7.13
C PHE A 214 -0.07 12.51 -7.01
N HIS A 215 0.47 13.14 -8.05
CA HIS A 215 0.58 14.58 -8.16
C HIS A 215 -0.33 15.05 -9.29
N TYR A 216 -1.03 16.16 -9.07
CA TYR A 216 -1.87 16.81 -10.06
C TYR A 216 -1.39 18.25 -10.22
N GLU A 217 -0.77 18.56 -11.36
CA GLU A 217 -0.04 19.83 -11.62
C GLU A 217 -0.54 20.59 -12.85
#